data_AF-A0A2E7J5Z6-F1
#
_entry.id   AF-A0A2E7J5Z6-F1
#
_cell.length_a   1.000
_cell.length_b   1.000
_cell.length_c   1.000
_cell.angle_alpha   90.00
_cell.angle_beta   90.00
_cell.angle_gamma   90.00
#
_symmetry.space_group_name_H-M   'P 1'
#
loop_
_entity.id
_entity.type
_entity.pdbx_description
1 polymer ?
#
loop_
_entity_poly.entity_id
_entity_poly.type
_entity_poly.pdbx_seq_one_letter_code
_entity_poly.pdbx_strand_id
1 'polypeptide(L)'
;MTTEEAPEGDAPEPPPAFIDKDQEAEAAFWRLKRAADRWRENRVKRVMAQEGESIFLTLGRVVYAVLCIIFDGLILVELPIMMGRTAASWALYIVLLILVVRVQYDFYQKWFSVDISQIDFDQE
;
A
#
# COMPACT_ATOMS: atom_id res chain seq x y z
N MET A 1 -35.82 -20.45 27.02
CA MET A 1 -35.36 -19.07 27.24
C MET A 1 -33.89 -19.06 26.88
N THR A 2 -33.55 -18.32 25.84
CA THR A 2 -32.25 -18.20 25.17
C THR A 2 -31.21 -17.50 26.05
N THR A 3 -29.97 -18.00 26.13
CA THR A 3 -28.73 -17.22 26.36
C THR A 3 -27.54 -18.13 25.97
N GLU A 4 -27.13 -18.13 24.70
CA GLU A 4 -26.01 -17.36 24.10
C GLU A 4 -24.66 -18.10 24.15
N GLU A 5 -24.17 -18.44 22.96
CA GLU A 5 -22.78 -18.77 22.66
C GLU A 5 -21.90 -17.49 22.66
N ALA A 6 -20.62 -17.69 22.99
CA ALA A 6 -19.41 -16.88 22.72
C ALA A 6 -19.08 -15.65 23.63
N PRO A 7 -17.79 -15.25 23.76
CA PRO A 7 -16.57 -15.80 23.15
C PRO A 7 -15.56 -16.36 24.18
N GLU A 8 -14.83 -17.38 23.73
CA GLU A 8 -13.61 -17.91 24.34
C GLU A 8 -12.50 -16.84 24.22
N GLY A 9 -12.52 -15.88 25.13
CA GLY A 9 -11.47 -14.88 25.30
C GLY A 9 -10.39 -15.43 26.21
N ASP A 10 -9.17 -15.51 25.69
CA ASP A 10 -7.89 -15.76 26.38
C ASP A 10 -7.92 -15.38 27.87
N ALA A 11 -8.20 -16.36 28.73
CA ALA A 11 -7.97 -16.25 30.16
C ALA A 11 -6.47 -16.51 30.43
N PRO A 12 -5.77 -15.66 31.20
CA PRO A 12 -4.38 -15.89 31.52
C PRO A 12 -4.27 -17.11 32.44
N GLU A 13 -3.65 -18.20 31.97
CA GLU A 13 -3.40 -19.38 32.80
C GLU A 13 -2.53 -19.03 34.02
N PRO A 14 -2.83 -19.58 35.21
CA PRO A 14 -2.06 -19.32 36.43
C PRO A 14 -0.63 -19.87 36.30
N PRO A 15 0.39 -19.16 36.82
CA PRO A 15 1.78 -19.56 36.63
C PRO A 15 2.09 -20.90 37.35
N PRO A 16 2.85 -21.81 36.72
CA PRO A 16 3.17 -23.12 37.30
C PRO A 16 4.05 -23.04 38.54
N ALA A 17 3.84 -23.95 39.50
CA ALA A 17 4.46 -23.94 40.84
C ALA A 17 5.96 -24.27 40.87
N PHE A 18 6.56 -24.70 39.76
CA PHE A 18 8.00 -24.85 39.62
C PHE A 18 8.41 -24.55 38.17
N ILE A 19 9.37 -23.63 38.00
CA ILE A 19 9.90 -23.25 36.70
C ILE A 19 10.91 -24.33 36.28
N ASP A 20 10.52 -25.17 35.32
CA ASP A 20 11.44 -26.09 34.66
C ASP A 20 12.28 -25.30 33.64
N LYS A 21 13.56 -25.08 33.97
CA LYS A 21 14.47 -24.23 33.19
C LYS A 21 14.62 -24.71 31.75
N ASP A 22 14.51 -26.02 31.52
CA ASP A 22 14.65 -26.61 30.19
C ASP A 22 13.41 -26.29 29.34
N GLN A 23 12.20 -26.36 29.91
CA GLN A 23 10.98 -25.97 29.21
C GLN A 23 10.90 -24.46 28.92
N GLU A 24 11.36 -23.61 29.84
CA GLU A 24 11.44 -22.17 29.57
C GLU A 24 12.47 -21.83 28.49
N ALA A 25 13.62 -22.51 28.49
CA ALA A 25 14.65 -22.34 27.48
C ALA A 25 14.16 -22.79 26.09
N GLU A 26 13.46 -23.92 26.00
CA GLU A 26 12.84 -24.39 24.76
C GLU A 26 11.73 -23.44 24.29
N ALA A 27 10.86 -22.98 25.19
CA ALA A 27 9.81 -22.03 24.84
C ALA A 27 10.40 -20.68 24.40
N ALA A 28 11.48 -20.21 25.04
CA ALA A 28 12.21 -19.02 24.62
C ALA A 28 12.90 -19.21 23.25
N PHE A 29 13.49 -20.39 23.02
CA PHE A 29 14.08 -20.76 21.74
C PHE A 29 13.05 -20.74 20.61
N TRP A 30 11.86 -21.32 20.82
CA TRP A 30 10.80 -21.30 19.82
C TRP A 30 10.24 -19.90 19.56
N ARG A 31 10.16 -19.03 20.58
CA ARG A 31 9.80 -17.61 20.38
C ARG A 31 10.82 -16.89 19.53
N LEU A 32 12.11 -17.09 19.83
CA LEU A 32 13.20 -16.45 19.11
C LEU A 32 13.31 -16.98 17.68
N LYS A 33 13.11 -18.29 17.47
CA LYS A 33 13.02 -18.92 16.15
C LYS A 33 11.86 -18.35 15.34
N ARG A 34 10.64 -18.29 15.88
CA ARG A 34 9.50 -17.69 15.17
C ARG A 34 9.74 -16.22 14.81
N ALA A 35 10.38 -15.46 15.70
CA ALA A 35 10.76 -14.07 15.42
C ALA A 35 11.79 -13.97 14.29
N ALA A 36 12.78 -14.87 14.28
CA ALA A 36 13.81 -14.93 13.25
C ALA A 36 13.23 -15.38 11.89
N ASP A 37 12.33 -16.37 11.88
CA ASP A 37 11.65 -16.86 10.69
C ASP A 37 10.77 -15.76 10.08
N ARG A 38 9.98 -15.07 10.91
CA ARG A 38 9.18 -13.91 10.47
C ARG A 38 10.04 -12.79 9.89
N TRP A 39 11.21 -12.53 10.49
CA TRP A 39 12.14 -11.54 9.93
C TRP A 39 12.70 -11.98 8.57
N ARG A 40 13.03 -13.27 8.43
CA ARG A 40 13.54 -13.84 7.18
C ARG A 40 12.49 -13.78 6.07
N GLU A 41 11.26 -14.16 6.36
CA GLU A 41 10.12 -14.05 5.44
C GLU A 41 9.90 -12.60 5.00
N ASN A 42 9.88 -11.65 5.94
CA ASN A 42 9.70 -10.23 5.59
C ASN A 42 10.81 -9.68 4.70
N ARG A 43 12.05 -10.16 4.85
CA ARG A 43 13.13 -9.79 3.94
C ARG A 43 12.95 -10.40 2.56
N VAL A 44 12.59 -11.68 2.46
CA VAL A 44 12.35 -12.35 1.18
C VAL A 44 11.18 -11.70 0.46
N LYS A 45 10.07 -11.41 1.17
CA LYS A 45 8.90 -10.68 0.64
C LYS A 45 9.31 -9.34 0.02
N ARG A 46 10.18 -8.58 0.69
CA ARG A 46 10.65 -7.28 0.18
C ARG A 46 11.47 -7.42 -1.11
N VAL A 47 12.35 -8.41 -1.18
CA VAL A 47 13.22 -8.63 -2.37
C VAL A 47 12.38 -9.13 -3.55
N MET A 48 11.50 -10.11 -3.31
CA MET A 48 10.60 -10.64 -4.35
C MET A 48 9.63 -9.58 -4.87
N ALA A 49 9.11 -8.71 -4.01
CA ALA A 49 8.27 -7.58 -4.43
C ALA A 49 9.02 -6.58 -5.33
N GLN A 50 10.34 -6.47 -5.19
CA GLN A 50 11.18 -5.65 -6.06
C GLN A 50 11.54 -6.35 -7.38
N GLU A 51 11.67 -7.68 -7.39
CA GLU A 51 11.94 -8.45 -8.60
C GLU A 51 10.69 -8.63 -9.48
N GLY A 52 9.49 -8.64 -8.88
CA GLY A 52 8.22 -8.78 -9.60
C GLY A 52 7.74 -7.50 -10.29
N GLU A 53 8.30 -6.32 -9.97
CA GLU A 53 7.90 -5.07 -10.60
C GLU A 53 8.58 -4.91 -11.97
N SER A 54 7.77 -4.97 -13.04
CA SER A 54 8.29 -4.78 -14.39
C SER A 54 8.92 -3.39 -14.56
N ILE A 55 10.12 -3.34 -15.13
CA ILE A 55 10.82 -2.10 -15.50
C ILE A 55 9.91 -1.19 -16.35
N PHE A 56 9.03 -1.77 -17.16
CA PHE A 56 8.04 -1.04 -17.96
C PHE A 56 6.98 -0.33 -17.12
N LEU A 57 6.56 -0.88 -15.97
CA LEU A 57 5.65 -0.20 -15.06
C LEU A 57 6.33 0.99 -14.41
N THR A 58 7.57 0.83 -13.95
CA THR A 58 8.35 1.90 -13.31
C THR A 58 8.62 3.04 -14.27
N LEU A 59 9.08 2.75 -15.49
CA LEU A 59 9.26 3.76 -16.53
C LEU A 59 7.93 4.36 -16.98
N GLY A 60 6.89 3.54 -17.11
CA GLY A 60 5.55 3.97 -17.48
C GLY A 60 4.97 5.00 -16.51
N ARG A 61 5.18 4.83 -15.19
CA ARG A 61 4.76 5.80 -14.17
C ARG A 61 5.43 7.16 -14.36
N VAL A 62 6.74 7.16 -14.61
CA VAL A 62 7.51 8.41 -14.82
C VAL A 62 7.05 9.10 -16.10
N VAL A 63 6.94 8.36 -17.20
CA VAL A 63 6.46 8.90 -18.49
C VAL A 63 5.04 9.44 -18.36
N TYR A 64 4.14 8.71 -17.68
CA TYR A 64 2.78 9.17 -17.43
C TYR A 64 2.74 10.47 -16.62
N ALA A 65 3.52 10.57 -15.54
CA ALA A 65 3.60 11.78 -14.73
C ALA A 65 4.12 12.98 -15.55
N VAL A 66 5.14 12.77 -16.38
CA VAL A 66 5.67 13.81 -17.28
C VAL A 66 4.59 14.27 -18.27
N LEU A 67 3.84 13.34 -18.87
CA LEU A 67 2.74 13.68 -19.77
C LEU A 67 1.63 14.48 -19.08
N CYS A 68 1.26 14.12 -17.84
CA CYS A 68 0.28 14.87 -17.05
C CYS A 68 0.76 16.30 -16.76
N ILE A 69 2.03 16.48 -16.36
CA ILE A 69 2.61 17.80 -16.11
C ILE A 69 2.60 18.65 -17.38
N ILE A 70 2.95 18.07 -18.54
CA ILE A 70 2.91 18.78 -19.82
C ILE A 70 1.48 19.16 -20.17
N PHE A 71 0.52 18.25 -20.02
CA PHE A 71 -0.89 18.53 -20.29
C PHE A 71 -1.42 19.65 -19.38
N ASP A 72 -1.21 19.54 -18.07
CA ASP A 72 -1.71 20.51 -17.09
C ASP A 72 -1.03 21.88 -17.24
N GLY A 73 0.29 21.90 -17.45
CA GLY A 73 1.08 23.13 -17.49
C GLY A 73 1.10 23.83 -18.84
N LEU A 74 1.02 23.10 -19.96
CA LEU A 74 1.10 23.67 -21.31
C LEU A 74 -0.30 23.82 -21.92
N ILE A 75 -1.09 22.76 -21.94
CA ILE A 75 -2.39 22.75 -22.63
C ILE A 75 -3.44 23.44 -21.76
N LEU A 76 -3.51 23.10 -20.48
CA LEU A 76 -4.55 23.62 -19.60
C LEU A 76 -4.38 25.11 -19.31
N VAL A 77 -3.14 25.60 -19.19
CA VAL A 77 -2.80 27.02 -18.99
C VAL A 77 -3.12 27.87 -20.23
N GLU A 78 -3.18 27.28 -21.42
CA GLU A 78 -3.54 28.03 -22.63
C GLU A 78 -5.00 28.50 -22.61
N LEU A 79 -5.90 27.77 -21.94
CA LEU A 79 -7.32 28.13 -21.80
C LEU A 79 -7.55 29.53 -21.20
N PRO A 80 -7.02 29.87 -20.01
CA PRO A 80 -7.18 31.22 -19.47
C PRO A 80 -6.49 32.30 -20.32
N ILE A 81 -5.44 31.96 -21.07
CA ILE A 81 -4.77 32.89 -21.97
C ILE A 81 -5.66 33.23 -23.17
N MET A 82 -6.27 32.22 -23.80
CA MET A 82 -7.22 32.40 -24.91
C MET A 82 -8.49 33.15 -24.50
N MET A 83 -8.97 32.94 -23.26
CA MET A 83 -10.14 33.64 -22.69
C MET A 83 -9.86 35.09 -22.24
N GLY A 84 -8.67 35.64 -22.54
CA GLY A 84 -8.35 37.03 -22.25
C GLY A 84 -7.87 37.29 -20.81
N ARG A 85 -7.39 36.26 -20.10
CA ARG A 85 -6.73 36.35 -18.78
C ARG A 85 -7.60 37.02 -17.71
N THR A 86 -8.91 36.83 -17.79
CA THR A 86 -9.87 37.40 -16.83
C THR A 86 -9.89 36.61 -15.52
N ALA A 87 -10.35 37.22 -14.42
CA ALA A 87 -10.50 36.50 -13.13
C ALA A 87 -11.41 35.27 -13.26
N ALA A 88 -12.47 35.36 -14.08
CA ALA A 88 -13.36 34.25 -14.36
C ALA A 88 -12.65 33.10 -15.10
N SER A 89 -11.77 33.40 -16.06
CA SER A 89 -11.03 32.35 -16.78
C SER A 89 -10.02 31.63 -15.89
N TRP A 90 -9.40 32.35 -14.94
CA TRP A 90 -8.55 31.74 -13.91
C TRP A 90 -9.36 30.88 -12.94
N ALA A 91 -10.55 31.32 -12.52
CA ALA A 91 -11.43 30.53 -11.68
C ALA A 91 -11.88 29.24 -12.39
N LEU A 92 -12.26 29.33 -13.66
CA LEU A 92 -12.62 28.18 -14.48
C LEU A 92 -11.43 27.22 -14.64
N TYR A 93 -10.23 27.75 -14.92
CA TYR A 93 -9.00 26.97 -15.01
C TYR A 93 -8.73 26.17 -13.73
N ILE A 94 -8.86 26.79 -12.55
CA ILE A 94 -8.63 26.09 -11.27
C ILE A 94 -9.62 24.93 -11.08
N VAL A 95 -10.90 25.17 -11.37
CA VAL A 95 -11.93 24.12 -11.27
C VAL A 95 -11.64 22.97 -12.23
N LEU A 96 -11.27 23.29 -13.47
CA LEU A 96 -10.91 22.31 -14.48
C LEU A 96 -9.67 21.51 -14.08
N LEU A 97 -8.63 22.18 -13.58
CA LEU A 97 -7.39 21.55 -13.14
C LEU A 97 -7.64 20.56 -12.00
N ILE A 98 -8.45 20.93 -11.01
CA ILE A 98 -8.82 20.01 -9.91
C ILE A 98 -9.52 18.75 -10.45
N LEU A 99 -10.42 18.91 -11.42
CA LEU A 99 -11.14 17.79 -12.04
C LEU A 99 -10.16 16.89 -12.82
N VAL A 100 -9.33 17.49 -13.66
CA VAL A 100 -8.33 16.78 -14.48
C VAL A 100 -7.35 16.01 -13.61
N VAL A 101 -6.79 16.64 -12.57
CA VAL A 101 -5.85 15.98 -11.65
C VAL A 101 -6.51 14.81 -10.92
N ARG A 102 -7.79 14.93 -10.53
CA ARG A 102 -8.52 13.79 -9.95
C ARG A 102 -8.65 12.63 -10.93
N VAL A 103 -9.02 12.90 -12.17
CA VAL A 103 -9.16 11.87 -13.20
C VAL A 103 -7.80 11.23 -13.53
N GLN A 104 -6.74 12.02 -13.64
CA GLN A 104 -5.38 11.54 -13.83
C GLN A 104 -4.93 10.65 -12.67
N TYR A 105 -5.24 11.05 -11.42
CA TYR A 105 -4.92 10.25 -10.24
C TYR A 105 -5.66 8.91 -10.25
N ASP A 106 -6.97 8.91 -10.50
CA ASP A 106 -7.76 7.68 -10.56
C ASP A 106 -7.29 6.76 -11.68
N PHE A 107 -6.93 7.31 -12.83
CA PHE A 107 -6.40 6.55 -13.95
C PHE A 107 -5.01 6.00 -13.64
N TYR A 108 -4.14 6.78 -13.01
CA TYR A 108 -2.83 6.35 -12.55
C TYR A 108 -2.94 5.17 -11.58
N GLN A 109 -3.83 5.27 -10.59
CA GLN A 109 -4.05 4.20 -9.62
C GLN A 109 -4.55 2.92 -10.31
N LYS A 110 -5.50 3.02 -11.25
CA LYS A 110 -6.03 1.85 -11.98
C LYS A 110 -5.04 1.21 -12.94
N TRP A 111 -4.23 2.02 -13.62
CA TRP A 111 -3.34 1.54 -14.69
C TRP A 111 -2.01 1.03 -14.15
N PHE A 112 -1.54 1.62 -13.05
CA PHE A 112 -0.27 1.27 -12.41
C PHE A 112 -0.43 0.60 -11.05
N SER A 113 -1.64 0.17 -10.68
CA SER A 113 -1.85 -0.72 -9.54
C SER A 113 -1.07 -2.01 -9.79
N VAL A 114 -0.05 -2.25 -8.98
CA VAL A 114 0.64 -3.53 -8.94
C VAL A 114 -0.19 -4.43 -8.04
N ASP A 115 -0.69 -5.52 -8.60
CA ASP A 115 -1.43 -6.51 -7.84
C ASP A 115 -0.45 -7.35 -7.03
N ILE A 116 -0.18 -6.93 -5.80
CA ILE A 116 0.73 -7.62 -4.86
C ILE A 116 0.06 -8.87 -4.27
N SER A 117 -1.24 -9.09 -4.52
CA SER A 117 -2.00 -10.23 -4.01
C SER A 117 -1.53 -11.59 -4.56
N GLN A 118 -0.72 -11.62 -5.63
CA GLN A 118 -0.14 -12.85 -6.17
C GLN A 118 1.05 -13.39 -5.35
N ILE A 119 1.55 -12.63 -4.36
CA ILE A 119 2.58 -13.11 -3.43
C ILE A 119 1.87 -13.60 -2.15
N ASP A 120 0.99 -14.59 -2.31
CA ASP A 120 0.40 -15.32 -1.19
C ASP A 120 1.15 -16.65 -1.04
N PHE A 121 1.86 -16.81 0.07
CA PHE A 121 2.66 -18.00 0.39
C PHE A 121 2.03 -18.83 1.51
N ASP A 122 0.75 -18.59 1.84
CA ASP A 122 -0.02 -19.51 2.66
C ASP A 122 -0.49 -20.70 1.79
N GLN A 123 0.47 -21.45 1.24
CA GLN A 123 0.23 -22.75 0.63
C GLN A 123 1.08 -23.80 1.36
N GLU A 124 0.51 -24.22 2.49
CA GLU A 124 0.79 -25.42 3.32
C GLU A 124 2.19 -25.62 3.91
#